data_AF-A0A560WSA0-F1
#
_entry.id   AF-A0A560WSA0-F1
#
_cell.length_a   1.000
_cell.length_b   1.000
_cell.length_c   1.000
_cell.angle_alpha   90.00
_cell.angle_beta   90.00
_cell.angle_gamma   90.00
#
_symmetry.space_group_name_H-M   'P 1'
#
loop_
_entity.id
_entity.type
_entity.pdbx_description
1 polymer ?
#
loop_
_entity_poly.entity_id
_entity_poly.type
_entity_poly.pdbx_seq_one_letter_code
_entity_poly.pdbx_strand_id
1 'polypeptide(L)' 'MATPRRLTLLCSTCRGRHPHRLLSREEEAAAKRQLGLRAVYDFWICENVVDTDTGAQCRTMRRWAATRPFPKPVKLLPPD' A
#
# COMPACT_ATOMS: atom_id res chain seq x y z
N MET A 1 0.95 -20.66 2.54
CA MET A 1 0.97 -19.22 2.22
C MET A 1 -0.44 -18.69 2.39
N ALA A 2 -0.68 -17.76 3.31
CA ALA A 2 -2.01 -17.16 3.45
C ALA A 2 -2.21 -16.16 2.30
N THR A 3 -3.28 -16.32 1.52
CA THR A 3 -3.61 -15.37 0.46
C THR A 3 -3.84 -13.98 1.08
N PRO A 4 -3.09 -12.96 0.65
CA PRO A 4 -3.24 -11.63 1.22
C PRO A 4 -4.63 -11.07 0.89
N ARG A 5 -5.29 -10.49 1.90
CA ARG A 5 -6.64 -9.92 1.75
C ARG A 5 -6.61 -8.78 0.75
N ARG A 6 -7.61 -8.72 -0.15
CA ARG A 6 -7.78 -7.67 -1.16
C ARG A 6 -9.12 -6.99 -1.02
N LEU A 7 -9.16 -5.67 -1.14
CA LEU A 7 -10.37 -4.84 -1.08
C LEU A 7 -10.26 -3.64 -2.02
N THR A 8 -11.38 -3.24 -2.60
CA THR A 8 -11.45 -2.03 -3.44
C THR A 8 -11.58 -0.81 -2.54
N LEU A 9 -10.55 0.04 -2.56
CA LEU A 9 -10.41 1.16 -1.63
C LEU A 9 -10.04 2.44 -2.38
N LEU A 10 -10.36 3.60 -1.80
CA LEU A 10 -9.96 4.90 -2.34
C LEU A 10 -8.45 5.09 -2.18
N CYS A 11 -7.74 5.34 -3.28
CA CYS A 11 -6.33 5.66 -3.29
C CYS A 11 -6.14 7.18 -3.33
N SER A 12 -5.33 7.72 -2.43
CA SER A 12 -5.01 9.15 -2.39
C SER A 12 -4.18 9.61 -3.60
N THR A 13 -3.33 8.73 -4.15
CA THR A 13 -2.48 9.04 -5.31
C THR A 13 -3.21 8.89 -6.63
N CYS A 14 -3.93 7.78 -6.84
CA CYS A 14 -4.70 7.58 -8.08
C CYS A 14 -5.97 8.43 -8.14
N ARG A 15 -6.40 9.01 -6.99
CA ARG A 15 -7.65 9.77 -6.86
C ARG A 15 -8.89 8.97 -7.30
N GLY A 16 -8.87 7.65 -7.10
CA GLY A 16 -9.92 6.72 -7.53
C GLY A 16 -10.00 5.48 -6.64
N ARG A 17 -11.07 4.70 -6.81
CA ARG A 17 -11.26 3.41 -6.12
C ARG A 17 -10.56 2.31 -6.92
N HIS A 18 -9.59 1.65 -6.29
CA HIS A 18 -8.78 0.62 -6.94
C HIS A 18 -8.58 -0.59 -6.03
N PRO A 19 -8.17 -1.74 -6.57
CA PRO A 19 -7.74 -2.88 -5.77
C PRO A 19 -6.59 -2.47 -4.85
N HIS A 20 -6.76 -2.74 -3.57
CA HIS A 20 -5.71 -2.64 -2.58
C HIS A 20 -5.57 -3.98 -1.89
N ARG A 21 -4.37 -4.27 -1.43
CA ARG A 21 -4.03 -5.50 -0.74
C ARG A 21 -3.45 -5.18 0.63
N LEU A 22 -3.71 -6.03 1.62
CA LEU A 22 -3.03 -5.96 2.89
C LEU A 22 -1.54 -6.28 2.70
N LEU A 23 -0.66 -5.58 3.41
CA LEU A 23 0.78 -5.86 3.35
C LEU A 23 1.07 -7.32 3.71
N SER A 24 2.02 -7.94 3.01
CA SER A 24 2.62 -9.21 3.42
C SER A 24 3.53 -9.00 4.64
N ARG A 25 3.95 -10.06 5.34
CA ARG A 25 4.87 -9.92 6.48
C ARG A 25 6.19 -9.22 6.13
N GLU A 26 6.70 -9.47 4.93
CA GLU A 26 7.93 -8.84 4.43
C GLU A 26 7.71 -7.36 4.14
N GLU A 27 6.58 -7.03 3.51
CA GLU A 27 6.17 -5.65 3.26
C GLU A 27 5.86 -4.88 4.55
N GLU A 28 5.29 -5.54 5.56
CA GLU A 28 5.10 -4.96 6.89
C GLU A 28 6.46 -4.62 7.53
N ALA A 29 7.45 -5.51 7.41
CA ALA A 29 8.79 -5.24 7.93
C ALA A 29 9.45 -4.07 7.19
N ALA A 30 9.34 -4.01 5.86
CA ALA A 30 9.81 -2.89 5.05
C ALA A 30 9.10 -1.58 5.42
N ALA A 31 7.77 -1.60 5.55
CA ALA A 31 6.98 -0.44 5.93
C ALA A 31 7.31 0.06 7.34
N LYS A 32 7.54 -0.84 8.32
CA LYS A 32 7.99 -0.46 9.67
C LYS A 32 9.33 0.27 9.63
N ARG A 33 10.29 -0.24 8.86
CA ARG A 33 11.60 0.39 8.68
C ARG A 33 11.49 1.74 7.99
N GLN A 34 10.72 1.81 6.89
CA GLN A 34 10.53 3.04 6.09
C GLN A 34 9.81 4.14 6.87
N LEU A 35 8.81 3.78 7.68
CA LEU A 35 7.95 4.73 8.39
C LEU A 35 8.38 4.99 9.84
N GLY A 36 9.32 4.20 10.38
CA GLY A 36 9.69 4.24 11.80
C GLY A 36 8.55 3.85 12.75
N LEU A 37 7.54 3.13 12.27
CA LEU A 37 6.36 2.75 13.06
C LEU A 37 6.52 1.39 13.73
N ARG A 38 5.97 1.26 14.95
CA ARG A 38 5.95 -0.01 15.69
C ARG A 38 4.96 -1.03 15.10
N ALA A 39 3.89 -0.55 14.47
CA ALA A 39 2.81 -1.38 13.93
C ALA A 39 2.23 -0.80 12.62
N VAL A 40 2.03 -1.69 11.63
CA VAL A 40 1.49 -1.39 10.29
C VAL A 40 0.53 -2.48 9.80
N TYR A 41 -0.08 -3.24 10.73
CA TYR A 41 -0.92 -4.40 10.41
C TYR A 41 -2.20 -4.06 9.65
N ASP A 42 -2.66 -2.81 9.74
CA ASP A 42 -3.86 -2.30 9.09
C ASP A 42 -3.54 -1.55 7.79
N PHE A 43 -2.31 -1.68 7.30
CA PHE A 43 -1.87 -1.02 6.09
C PHE A 43 -2.26 -1.80 4.84
N TRP A 44 -2.70 -1.04 3.85
CA TRP A 44 -3.10 -1.51 2.54
C TRP A 44 -2.29 -0.80 1.48
N ILE A 45 -1.84 -1.55 0.49
CA ILE A 45 -1.09 -1.07 -0.65
C ILE A 45 -1.97 -1.07 -1.90
N CYS A 46 -1.93 0.02 -2.68
CA CYS A 46 -2.65 0.11 -3.94
C CYS A 46 -1.95 -0.74 -5.02
N GLU A 47 -2.67 -1.69 -5.61
CA GLU A 47 -2.19 -2.56 -6.70
C GLU A 47 -2.55 -2.02 -8.10
N ASN A 48 -3.11 -0.80 -8.19
CA ASN A 48 -3.44 -0.20 -9.49
C ASN A 48 -2.19 -0.04 -10.35
N VAL A 49 -2.22 -0.55 -11.58
CA VAL A 49 -1.16 -0.32 -12.58
C VAL A 49 -1.24 1.14 -13.02
N VAL A 50 -0.15 1.88 -12.82
CA VAL A 50 -0.03 3.31 -13.19
C VAL A 50 0.77 3.50 -14.47
N ASP A 51 1.57 2.50 -14.85
CA ASP A 51 2.34 2.48 -16.08
C ASP A 51 2.12 1.11 -16.74
N THR A 52 1.48 1.10 -17.90
CA THR A 52 1.09 -0.13 -18.60
C THR A 52 2.25 -0.79 -19.32
N ASP A 53 3.24 -0.01 -19.74
CA ASP A 53 4.41 -0.48 -20.48
C ASP A 53 5.40 -1.24 -19.59
N THR A 54 5.58 -0.78 -18.35
CA THR A 54 6.47 -1.40 -17.35
C THR A 54 5.72 -2.29 -16.35
N GLY A 55 4.38 -2.22 -16.31
CA GLY A 55 3.56 -2.87 -15.30
C GLY A 55 3.70 -2.27 -13.90
N ALA A 56 4.25 -1.05 -13.78
CA ALA A 56 4.47 -0.43 -12.48
C ALA A 56 3.15 -0.17 -11.74
N GLN A 57 3.09 -0.62 -10.49
CA GLN A 57 1.95 -0.42 -9.62
C GLN A 57 2.08 0.88 -8.82
N CYS A 58 0.94 1.46 -8.43
CA CYS A 58 0.86 2.70 -7.66
C CYS A 58 1.59 2.58 -6.31
N ARG A 59 1.44 1.44 -5.64
CA ARG A 59 2.07 1.10 -4.35
C ARG A 59 1.84 2.10 -3.21
N THR A 60 0.85 2.99 -3.35
CA THR A 60 0.52 3.96 -2.31
C THR A 60 -0.07 3.25 -1.10
N MET A 61 0.48 3.54 0.07
CA MET A 61 0.02 3.03 1.34
C MET A 61 -1.12 3.87 1.90
N ARG A 62 -2.12 3.17 2.45
CA ARG A 62 -3.18 3.74 3.27
C ARG A 62 -3.47 2.83 4.46
N ARG A 63 -4.25 3.30 5.42
CA ARG A 63 -4.83 2.45 6.47
C ARG A 63 -6.24 2.06 6.10
N TRP A 64 -6.75 0.94 6.62
CA TRP A 64 -8.15 0.53 6.40
C TRP A 64 -9.15 1.66 6.70
N ALA A 65 -9.00 2.29 7.86
CA ALA A 65 -9.90 3.35 8.34
C ALA A 65 -9.53 4.77 7.88
N ALA A 66 -8.34 4.98 7.29
CA ALA A 66 -7.87 6.32 6.90
C ALA A 66 -7.30 6.33 5.48
N THR A 67 -7.90 7.13 4.59
CA THR A 67 -7.47 7.28 3.19
C THR A 67 -6.13 8.02 3.08
N ARG A 68 -5.86 8.95 4.00
CA ARG A 68 -4.61 9.72 4.07
C ARG A 68 -4.03 9.62 5.49
N PRO A 69 -3.41 8.49 5.84
CA PRO A 69 -2.80 8.33 7.16
C PRO A 69 -1.50 9.14 7.31
N PHE A 70 -1.04 9.78 6.24
CA PHE A 70 0.20 10.54 6.16
C PHE A 70 -0.06 11.94 5.60
N PRO A 71 0.77 12.94 5.99
CA PRO A 71 0.69 14.30 5.43
C PRO A 71 0.98 14.33 3.93
N LYS A 72 1.78 13.40 3.42
CA LYS A 72 2.04 13.18 1.99
C LYS A 72 1.79 11.71 1.64
N PRO A 73 1.30 11.37 0.43
CA PRO A 73 1.15 9.97 0.02
C PRO A 73 2.50 9.25 0.09
N VAL A 74 2.55 8.14 0.84
CA VAL A 74 3.76 7.33 0.95
C VAL A 74 3.60 6.07 0.11
N LYS A 75 4.56 5.81 -0.78
CA LYS A 75 4.62 4.56 -1.55
C LYS A 75 5.52 3.57 -0.82
N LEU A 76 5.08 2.31 -0.73
CA LEU A 76 5.94 1.25 -0.20
C LEU A 76 6.99 0.92 -1.26
N LEU A 77 8.26 1.02 -0.89
CA LEU A 77 9.35 0.60 -1.77
C LEU A 77 9.24 -0.91 -2.02
N PRO A 78 9.62 -1.41 -3.21
CA PRO A 78 9.82 -2.84 -3.39
C PRO A 78 10.87 -3.34 -2.38
N PRO A 79 10.77 -4.60 -1.91
CA PRO A 79 11.87 -5.22 -1.18
C PRO A 79 13.13 -5.20 -2.07
N ASP A 80 14.29 -4.94 -1.43
CA ASP A 80 15.61 -5.04 -2.06
C ASP A 80 15.90 -6.49 -2.47
#